data_AF-A0A951Z4U2-F1
#
_entry.id   AF-A0A951Z4U2-F1
#
_cell.length_a   1.000
_cell.length_b   1.000
_cell.length_c   1.000
_cell.angle_alpha   90.00
_cell.angle_beta   90.00
_cell.angle_gamma   90.00
#
_symmetry.space_group_name_H-M   'P 1'
#
loop_
_entity.id
_entity.type
_entity.pdbx_description
1 polymer ?
#
loop_
_entity_poly.entity_id
_entity_poly.type
_entity_poly.pdbx_seq_one_letter_code
_entity_poly.pdbx_strand_id
1 'polypeptide(L)'
;MRDALSTLFNNVKDVSYMVAPDVVGVVTARLKDVTFETALRNILQQVNATYRVEGGVYQILLKEAPNVTGGTTTPDLPTATTDNKVTLRIKIRSSDPAYIIGMLNGSFQPGTPPEISAMQGGGM
;
A
#
# COMPACT_ATOMS: atom_id res chain seq x y z
N MET A 1 4.21 7.89 25.23
CA MET A 1 4.66 7.95 23.81
C MET A 1 5.45 9.22 23.49
N ARG A 2 4.87 10.43 23.62
CA ARG A 2 5.55 11.71 23.33
C ARG A 2 6.93 11.84 23.99
N ASP A 3 7.03 11.41 25.25
CA ASP A 3 8.27 11.44 26.04
C ASP A 3 9.34 10.49 25.48
N ALA A 4 8.94 9.29 25.04
CA ALA A 4 9.83 8.32 24.41
C ALA A 4 10.37 8.84 23.06
N LEU A 5 9.52 9.50 22.26
CA LEU A 5 9.98 10.17 21.05
C LEU A 5 10.90 11.35 21.36
N SER A 6 10.52 12.24 22.29
CA SER A 6 11.39 13.35 22.71
C SER A 6 12.76 12.87 23.16
N THR A 7 12.83 11.79 23.95
CA THR A 7 14.09 11.20 24.40
C THR A 7 14.92 10.62 23.24
N LEU A 8 14.26 9.97 22.27
CA LEU A 8 14.92 9.42 21.09
C LEU A 8 15.49 10.52 20.18
N PHE A 9 14.69 11.54 19.88
CA PHE A 9 15.10 12.66 19.03
C PHE A 9 16.13 13.55 19.71
N ASN A 10 16.11 13.68 21.05
CA ASN A 10 17.14 14.44 21.78
C ASN A 10 18.53 13.78 21.72
N ASN A 11 18.60 12.46 21.48
CA ASN A 11 19.89 11.77 21.25
C ASN A 11 20.48 12.04 19.86
N VAL A 12 19.66 12.50 18.91
CA VAL A 12 20.09 12.80 17.54
C VAL A 12 20.06 14.31 17.36
N LYS A 13 21.20 14.96 17.56
CA LYS A 13 21.33 16.40 17.30
C LYS A 13 20.90 16.69 15.86
N ASP A 14 20.07 17.72 15.69
CA ASP A 14 19.66 18.34 14.40
C ASP A 14 18.45 17.73 13.66
N VAL A 15 17.57 16.98 14.34
CA VAL A 15 16.36 16.44 13.69
C VAL A 15 15.08 17.09 14.22
N SER A 16 14.36 17.79 13.34
CA SER A 16 12.99 18.28 13.63
C SER A 16 11.95 17.19 13.43
N TYR A 17 10.97 17.14 14.32
CA TYR A 17 9.89 16.15 14.29
C TYR A 17 8.53 16.79 14.57
N MET A 18 7.48 16.22 13.99
CA MET A 18 6.09 16.62 14.20
C MET A 18 5.25 15.37 14.46
N VAL A 19 4.51 15.35 15.57
CA VAL A 19 3.68 14.21 15.99
C VAL A 19 2.22 14.58 15.87
N ALA A 20 1.46 13.80 15.09
CA ALA A 20 0.01 13.95 15.03
C ALA A 20 -0.63 13.66 16.41
N PRO A 21 -1.67 14.41 16.82
CA PRO A 21 -2.29 14.26 18.14
C PRO A 21 -2.92 12.88 18.35
N ASP A 22 -3.32 12.20 17.28
CA ASP A 22 -3.92 10.87 17.32
C ASP A 22 -2.94 9.77 17.77
N VAL A 23 -1.63 10.02 17.74
CA VAL A 23 -0.61 9.03 18.11
C VAL A 23 -0.41 9.02 19.63
N VAL A 24 -1.36 8.38 20.34
CA VAL A 24 -1.35 8.25 21.80
C VAL A 24 -1.15 6.78 22.21
N GLY A 25 -0.24 6.52 23.16
CA GLY A 25 -0.02 5.17 23.67
C GLY A 25 1.07 5.07 24.73
N VAL A 26 1.15 3.88 25.35
CA VAL A 26 2.26 3.48 26.20
C VAL A 26 3.28 2.76 25.33
N VAL A 27 4.55 3.15 25.44
CA VAL A 27 5.65 2.56 24.69
C VAL A 27 6.66 2.06 25.71
N THR A 28 7.06 0.79 25.57
CA THR A 28 8.10 0.18 26.40
C THR A 28 9.14 -0.43 25.47
N ALA A 29 10.34 0.14 25.45
CA ALA A 29 11.43 -0.34 24.61
C ALA A 29 12.75 -0.31 25.39
N ARG A 30 13.54 -1.37 25.26
CA ARG A 30 14.95 -1.41 25.67
C ARG A 30 15.79 -1.61 24.42
N LEU A 31 16.55 -0.59 24.07
CA LEU A 31 17.31 -0.52 22.82
C LEU A 31 18.79 -0.38 23.18
N LYS A 32 19.65 -1.24 22.63
CA LYS A 32 21.10 -1.25 22.85
C LYS A 32 21.79 -1.50 21.51
N ASP A 33 22.81 -0.71 21.16
CA ASP A 33 23.58 -0.86 19.91
C ASP A 33 22.71 -0.90 18.65
N VAL A 34 21.69 -0.06 18.57
CA VAL A 34 20.80 0.05 17.39
C VAL A 34 20.90 1.43 16.74
N THR A 35 20.74 1.46 15.42
CA THR A 35 20.65 2.72 14.68
C THR A 35 19.36 3.47 15.03
N PHE A 36 19.40 4.80 14.93
CA PHE A 36 18.25 5.66 15.21
C PHE A 36 17.00 5.25 14.44
N GLU A 37 17.12 4.96 13.14
CA GLU A 37 15.97 4.57 12.31
C GLU A 37 15.36 3.25 12.78
N THR A 38 16.20 2.31 13.21
CA THR A 38 15.75 1.03 13.78
C THR A 38 15.03 1.25 15.10
N ALA A 39 15.57 2.11 15.98
CA ALA A 39 14.93 2.46 17.24
C ALA A 39 13.57 3.14 17.03
N LEU A 40 13.51 4.11 16.11
CA LEU A 40 12.28 4.81 15.75
C LEU A 40 11.23 3.83 15.24
N ARG A 41 11.60 2.95 14.30
CA ARG A 41 10.70 1.93 13.74
C ARG A 41 10.14 1.00 14.82
N ASN A 42 10.99 0.52 15.74
CA ASN A 42 10.55 -0.34 16.85
C ASN A 42 9.56 0.37 17.77
N ILE A 43 9.77 1.66 18.07
CA ILE A 43 8.84 2.46 18.88
C ILE A 43 7.51 2.66 18.15
N LEU A 44 7.55 3.02 16.86
CA LEU A 44 6.35 3.28 16.06
C LEU A 44 5.49 2.03 15.84
N GLN A 45 6.11 0.85 15.75
CA GLN A 45 5.39 -0.42 15.62
C GLN A 45 4.49 -0.72 16.83
N GLN A 46 4.88 -0.34 18.05
CA GLN A 46 4.09 -0.61 19.26
C GLN A 46 2.77 0.18 19.28
N VAL A 47 2.74 1.33 18.63
CA VAL A 47 1.59 2.24 18.60
C VAL A 47 0.87 2.24 17.26
N ASN A 48 1.17 1.27 16.38
CA ASN A 48 0.67 1.25 14.99
C ASN A 48 0.81 2.60 14.30
N ALA A 49 1.98 3.24 14.43
CA ALA A 49 2.29 4.49 13.76
C ALA A 49 3.27 4.26 12.60
N THR A 50 3.30 5.22 11.68
CA THR A 50 4.23 5.29 10.56
C THR A 50 4.90 6.66 10.56
N TYR A 51 6.04 6.77 9.86
CA TYR A 51 6.73 8.05 9.69
C TYR A 51 6.89 8.39 8.22
N ARG A 52 6.89 9.69 7.91
CA ARG A 52 7.25 10.26 6.61
C ARG A 52 8.29 11.35 6.83
N VAL A 53 9.26 11.44 5.94
CA VAL A 53 10.30 12.48 5.99
C VAL A 53 10.02 13.46 4.87
N GLU A 54 9.66 14.69 5.23
CA GLU A 54 9.40 15.76 4.27
C GLU A 54 10.24 16.99 4.65
N GLY A 55 11.09 17.46 3.73
CA GLY A 55 11.88 18.68 3.95
C GLY A 55 12.83 18.63 5.15
N GLY A 56 13.29 17.44 5.57
CA GLY A 56 14.14 17.28 6.76
C GLY A 56 13.37 17.23 8.09
N VAL A 57 12.04 17.21 8.04
CA VAL A 57 11.17 17.04 9.22
C VAL A 57 10.54 15.65 9.20
N TYR A 58 10.63 14.95 10.34
CA TYR A 58 9.97 13.65 10.52
C TYR A 58 8.52 13.87 10.95
N GLN A 59 7.57 13.53 10.10
CA GLN A 59 6.15 13.51 10.44
C GLN A 59 5.75 12.12 10.91
N ILE A 60 5.21 12.03 12.13
CA ILE A 60 4.73 10.79 12.74
C ILE A 60 3.20 10.77 12.68
N LEU A 61 2.63 9.78 12.00
CA LEU A 61 1.20 9.61 11.78
C LEU A 61 0.74 8.22 12.24
N LEU A 62 -0.52 8.06 12.62
CA LEU A 62 -1.09 6.72 12.79
C LEU A 62 -1.10 5.98 11.45
N LYS A 63 -0.75 4.71 11.50
CA LYS A 63 -0.94 3.80 10.38
C LYS A 63 -2.42 3.45 10.36
N GLU A 64 -3.10 3.78 9.28
CA GLU A 64 -4.45 3.29 9.06
C GLU A 64 -4.41 1.75 9.06
N ALA A 65 -5.17 1.14 9.96
CA ALA A 65 -5.38 -0.30 9.92
C ALA A 65 -6.00 -0.62 8.55
N PRO A 66 -5.54 -1.69 7.86
CA PRO A 66 -6.30 -2.17 6.71
C PRO A 66 -7.70 -2.50 7.23
N ASN A 67 -8.72 -1.78 6.75
CA ASN A 67 -10.12 -2.09 7.06
C ASN A 67 -10.41 -3.51 6.57
N VAL A 68 -10.25 -4.48 7.47
CA VAL A 68 -10.85 -5.81 7.33
C VAL A 68 -12.32 -5.67 7.70
N THR A 69 -13.11 -5.19 6.73
CA THR A 69 -14.56 -5.33 6.79
C THR A 69 -14.85 -6.83 6.77
N GLY A 70 -15.30 -7.37 7.90
CA GLY A 70 -15.71 -8.77 8.00
C GLY A 70 -16.84 -9.04 7.01
N GLY A 71 -16.55 -9.88 6.01
CA GLY A 71 -17.56 -10.38 5.08
C GLY A 71 -18.45 -11.39 5.78
N THR A 72 -19.68 -10.99 6.11
CA THR A 72 -20.79 -11.92 6.25
C THR A 72 -21.17 -12.41 4.85
N THR A 73 -20.73 -13.63 4.53
CA THR A 73 -21.30 -14.56 3.54
C THR A 73 -22.12 -13.95 2.39
N THR A 74 -21.44 -13.43 1.38
CA THR A 74 -21.76 -13.46 -0.06
C THR A 74 -20.48 -13.00 -0.77
N PRO A 75 -19.98 -13.66 -1.84
CA PRO A 75 -18.74 -13.23 -2.49
C PRO A 75 -19.02 -11.98 -3.33
N ASP A 76 -19.08 -10.82 -2.67
CA ASP A 76 -19.13 -9.51 -3.31
C ASP A 76 -17.70 -8.95 -3.39
N LEU A 77 -17.27 -8.65 -4.62
CA LEU A 77 -15.93 -8.17 -4.95
C LEU A 77 -15.66 -6.83 -4.24
N PRO A 78 -14.48 -6.64 -3.62
CA PRO A 78 -14.13 -5.35 -3.04
C PRO A 78 -14.03 -4.29 -4.15
N THR A 79 -15.00 -3.37 -4.19
CA THR A 79 -14.86 -2.12 -4.96
C THR A 79 -13.92 -1.20 -4.19
N ALA A 80 -12.62 -1.33 -4.46
CA ALA A 80 -11.61 -0.39 -4.00
C ALA A 80 -11.58 0.81 -4.95
N THR A 81 -12.24 1.91 -4.58
CA THR A 81 -11.96 3.23 -5.20
C THR A 81 -10.80 3.88 -4.47
N THR A 82 -9.62 3.29 -4.62
CA THR A 82 -8.35 4.03 -4.54
C THR A 82 -7.87 4.13 -5.97
N ASP A 83 -7.97 5.32 -6.57
CA ASP A 83 -7.43 5.61 -7.90
C ASP A 83 -5.89 5.57 -7.83
N ASN A 84 -5.35 4.36 -7.72
CA ASN A 84 -3.96 4.07 -7.96
C ASN A 84 -3.90 3.36 -9.31
N LYS A 85 -4.25 4.10 -10.37
CA LYS A 85 -4.30 3.60 -11.73
C LYS A 85 -2.88 3.38 -12.27
N VAL A 86 -2.28 2.26 -11.89
CA VAL A 86 -0.99 1.84 -12.44
C VAL A 86 -1.21 1.29 -13.84
N THR A 87 -0.73 2.01 -14.86
CA THR A 87 -0.81 1.57 -16.26
C THR A 87 0.34 0.61 -16.54
N LEU A 88 0.05 -0.69 -16.64
CA LEU A 88 1.03 -1.74 -16.93
C LEU A 88 0.93 -2.22 -18.39
N ARG A 89 2.09 -2.41 -19.03
CA ARG A 89 2.19 -3.03 -20.37
C ARG A 89 2.48 -4.52 -20.22
N ILE A 90 1.58 -5.36 -20.69
CA ILE A 90 1.70 -6.82 -20.63
C ILE A 90 1.89 -7.34 -22.06
N LYS A 91 2.99 -8.06 -22.32
CA LYS A 91 3.25 -8.68 -23.63
C LYS A 91 2.49 -10.00 -23.75
N ILE A 92 1.54 -10.07 -24.67
CA ILE A 92 0.81 -11.30 -24.98
C ILE A 92 1.60 -12.08 -26.04
N ARG A 93 1.88 -13.36 -25.80
CA ARG A 93 2.75 -14.18 -26.67
C ARG A 93 1.99 -15.18 -27.55
N SER A 94 0.91 -15.76 -27.07
CA SER A 94 0.31 -16.96 -27.67
C SER A 94 -1.22 -16.91 -27.77
N SER A 95 -1.83 -15.77 -27.49
CA SER A 95 -3.28 -15.61 -27.43
C SER A 95 -3.69 -14.32 -28.12
N ASP A 96 -4.92 -14.29 -28.61
CA ASP A 96 -5.47 -13.10 -29.24
C ASP A 96 -5.78 -12.01 -28.19
N PRO A 97 -5.24 -10.79 -28.33
CA PRO A 97 -5.44 -9.72 -27.36
C PRO A 97 -6.92 -9.27 -27.28
N ALA A 98 -7.65 -9.26 -28.41
CA ALA A 98 -9.05 -8.83 -28.42
C ALA A 98 -9.94 -9.82 -27.67
N TYR A 99 -9.67 -11.12 -27.81
CA TYR A 99 -10.32 -12.19 -27.06
C TYR A 99 -10.09 -12.05 -25.54
N ILE A 100 -8.85 -11.77 -25.12
CA ILE A 100 -8.53 -11.56 -23.70
C ILE A 100 -9.25 -10.32 -23.13
N ILE A 101 -9.30 -9.24 -23.91
CA ILE A 101 -10.01 -8.01 -23.50
C ILE A 101 -11.52 -8.28 -23.36
N GLY A 102 -12.11 -9.03 -24.30
CA GLY A 102 -13.51 -9.44 -24.22
C GLY A 102 -13.82 -10.31 -22.98
N MET A 103 -12.89 -11.19 -22.60
CA MET A 103 -13.00 -12.00 -21.39
C MET A 103 -12.90 -11.13 -20.11
N LEU A 104 -11.98 -10.18 -20.07
CA LEU A 104 -11.79 -9.28 -18.92
C LEU A 104 -13.00 -8.35 -18.72
N ASN A 105 -13.64 -7.93 -19.81
CA ASN A 105 -14.82 -7.07 -19.79
C ASN A 105 -16.14 -7.85 -19.58
N GLY A 106 -16.08 -9.17 -19.34
CA GLY A 106 -17.26 -10.00 -19.05
C GLY A 106 -18.13 -10.32 -20.27
N SER A 107 -17.70 -9.96 -21.48
CA SER A 107 -18.41 -10.17 -22.74
C SER A 107 -17.88 -11.40 -23.48
N PHE A 108 -17.91 -12.57 -22.84
CA PHE A 108 -17.56 -13.84 -23.47
C PHE A 108 -18.78 -14.43 -24.18
N GLN A 109 -18.68 -14.68 -25.49
CA GLN A 109 -19.66 -15.45 -26.26
C GLN A 109 -19.09 -16.87 -26.48
N PRO A 110 -19.64 -17.91 -25.80
CA PRO A 110 -19.22 -19.29 -26.04
C PRO A 110 -19.59 -19.71 -27.47
N GLY A 111 -18.62 -19.68 -28.38
CA GLY A 111 -18.83 -20.09 -29.78
C GLY A 111 -17.83 -19.51 -30.78
N THR A 112 -17.07 -18.46 -30.42
CA THR A 112 -16.04 -17.89 -31.30
C THR A 112 -14.66 -18.47 -30.94
N PRO A 113 -14.07 -19.34 -31.79
CA PRO A 113 -12.72 -19.82 -31.58
C PRO A 113 -11.71 -18.66 -31.69
N PRO A 114 -10.59 -18.72 -30.95
CA PRO A 114 -9.60 -17.64 -30.86
C PRO A 114 -8.98 -17.26 -32.21
N GLU A 115 -9.05 -18.18 -33.18
CA GLU A 115 -8.50 -18.04 -34.53
C GLU A 115 -9.24 -16.98 -35.36
N ILE A 116 -10.55 -16.80 -35.15
CA ILE A 116 -11.35 -15.79 -35.87
C ILE A 116 -11.08 -14.37 -35.33
N SER A 117 -10.82 -14.26 -34.03
CA SER A 117 -10.50 -12.97 -33.38
C SER A 117 -9.13 -12.44 -33.84
N ALA A 118 -8.15 -13.33 -34.02
CA ALA A 118 -6.82 -12.99 -34.55
C ALA A 118 -6.85 -12.50 -36.01
N MET A 119 -7.80 -12.98 -36.82
CA MET A 119 -7.98 -12.51 -38.21
C MET A 119 -8.67 -11.15 -38.29
N GLN A 120 -9.50 -10.78 -37.30
CA GLN A 120 -10.23 -9.52 -37.27
C GLN A 120 -9.46 -8.38 -36.58
N GLY A 121 -8.56 -8.70 -35.64
CA GLY A 121 -7.67 -7.73 -34.99
C GLY A 121 -6.40 -7.37 -35.79
N GLY A 122 -6.17 -8.03 -36.94
CA GLY A 122 -4.99 -7.86 -37.79
C GLY A 122 -5.13 -6.79 -38.88
N GLY A 123 -5.87 -5.72 -38.61
CA GLY A 123 -6.02 -4.57 -39.50
C GLY A 123 -5.64 -3.27 -38.79
N MET A 124 -4.56 -2.66 -39.27
CA MET A 124 -3.85 -1.45 -38.79
C MET A 124 -2.68 -1.70 -37.83
#